data_AF-A0A1W9MT00-F1
#
_entry.id   AF-A0A1W9MT00-F1
#
_cell.length_a   1.000
_cell.length_b   1.000
_cell.length_c   1.000
_cell.angle_alpha   90.00
_cell.angle_beta   90.00
_cell.angle_gamma   90.00
#
_symmetry.space_group_name_H-M   'P 1'
#
loop_
_entity.id
_entity.type
_entity.pdbx_description
1 polymer ?
#
loop_
_entity_poly.entity_id
_entity_poly.type
_entity_poly.pdbx_seq_one_letter_code
_entity_poly.pdbx_strand_id
1 'polypeptide(L)'
;MITVKKQDVGNWLLTEYLSDLHTVREKLRFFEQKYHQSWETFNIDIETSVKEDFARWDDYIEWKAYLKMSEELSAKINEVRHGNFEIA
;
A
#
# COMPACT_ATOMS: atom_id res chain seq x y z
N MET A 1 15.46 10.59 -32.79
CA MET A 1 15.99 9.56 -31.86
C MET A 1 15.82 10.12 -30.46
N ILE A 2 14.96 9.54 -29.64
CA ILE A 2 14.69 10.06 -28.29
C ILE A 2 15.71 9.40 -27.35
N THR A 3 16.63 10.19 -26.80
CA THR A 3 17.62 9.72 -25.84
C THR A 3 17.06 9.90 -24.44
N VAL A 4 16.44 8.86 -23.89
CA VAL A 4 15.92 8.89 -22.52
C VAL A 4 17.09 8.61 -21.56
N LYS A 5 17.33 9.51 -20.59
CA LYS A 5 18.36 9.27 -19.58
C LYS A 5 17.83 8.28 -18.54
N LYS A 6 18.70 7.44 -18.00
CA LYS A 6 18.35 6.49 -16.92
C LYS A 6 17.71 7.19 -15.71
N GLN A 7 18.05 8.46 -15.47
CA GLN A 7 17.45 9.29 -14.43
C GLN A 7 15.98 9.67 -14.71
N ASP A 8 15.62 9.91 -15.97
CA ASP A 8 14.24 10.24 -16.35
C ASP A 8 13.32 9.03 -16.15
N VAL A 9 13.81 7.83 -16.48
CA VAL A 9 13.09 6.56 -16.24
C VAL A 9 12.91 6.31 -14.74
N GLY A 10 13.95 6.51 -13.93
CA GLY A 10 13.88 6.37 -12.47
C GLY A 10 12.90 7.36 -11.84
N ASN A 11 12.89 8.62 -12.28
CA ASN A 11 11.95 9.63 -11.80
C ASN A 11 10.49 9.31 -12.18
N TRP A 12 10.27 8.77 -13.37
CA TRP A 12 8.94 8.34 -13.82
C TRP A 12 8.41 7.17 -12.97
N LEU A 13 9.21 6.11 -12.79
CA LEU A 13 8.90 4.99 -11.89
C LEU A 13 8.63 5.46 -10.46
N LEU A 14 9.46 6.38 -9.95
CA LEU A 14 9.28 6.93 -8.61
C LEU A 14 7.97 7.73 -8.49
N THR A 15 7.57 8.43 -9.53
CA THR A 15 6.29 9.16 -9.59
C THR A 15 5.09 8.19 -9.61
N GLU A 16 5.19 7.10 -10.36
CA GLU A 16 4.19 6.04 -10.40
C GLU A 16 4.02 5.39 -9.02
N TYR A 17 5.12 4.93 -8.41
CA TYR A 17 5.07 4.32 -7.08
C TYR A 17 4.57 5.28 -5.99
N LEU A 18 4.89 6.57 -6.07
CA LEU A 18 4.36 7.57 -5.14
C LEU A 18 2.85 7.79 -5.32
N SER A 19 2.36 7.75 -6.56
CA SER A 19 0.93 7.88 -6.87
C SER A 19 0.14 6.66 -6.37
N ASP A 20 0.68 5.46 -6.58
CA ASP A 20 0.10 4.23 -6.05
C ASP A 20 0.10 4.25 -4.53
N LEU A 21 1.21 4.65 -3.91
CA LEU A 21 1.32 4.73 -2.45
C LEU A 21 0.34 5.77 -1.87
N HIS A 22 0.10 6.88 -2.58
CA HIS A 22 -0.93 7.84 -2.18
C HIS A 22 -2.32 7.19 -2.18
N THR A 23 -2.68 6.51 -3.28
CA THR A 23 -3.97 5.82 -3.43
C THR A 23 -4.17 4.77 -2.33
N VAL A 24 -3.13 3.98 -2.05
CA VAL A 24 -3.17 2.97 -0.97
C VAL A 24 -3.35 3.62 0.40
N ARG A 25 -2.64 4.71 0.68
CA ARG A 25 -2.81 5.44 1.95
C ARG A 25 -4.19 6.04 2.09
N GLU A 26 -4.80 6.52 1.02
CA GLU A 26 -6.18 7.01 1.04
C GLU A 26 -7.16 5.86 1.36
N LYS A 27 -6.95 4.67 0.77
CA LYS A 27 -7.74 3.47 1.09
C LYS A 27 -7.59 3.07 2.55
N LEU A 28 -6.36 3.05 3.08
CA LEU A 28 -6.11 2.78 4.50
C LEU A 28 -6.84 3.78 5.41
N ARG A 29 -6.77 5.08 5.09
CA ARG A 29 -7.49 6.12 5.83
C ARG A 29 -9.01 5.96 5.75
N PHE A 30 -9.53 5.53 4.60
CA PHE A 30 -10.96 5.23 4.44
C PHE A 30 -11.39 4.12 5.40
N PHE A 31 -10.59 3.07 5.56
CA PHE A 31 -10.86 2.01 6.52
C PHE A 31 -10.76 2.49 7.97
N GLU A 32 -9.73 3.25 8.32
CA GLU A 32 -9.59 3.87 9.65
C GLU A 32 -10.80 4.75 9.98
N GLN A 33 -11.32 5.51 9.01
CA GLN A 33 -12.52 6.32 9.17
C GLN A 33 -13.81 5.48 9.22
N LYS A 34 -13.91 4.42 8.41
CA LYS A 34 -15.07 3.52 8.40
C LYS A 34 -15.26 2.84 9.75
N TYR A 35 -14.16 2.37 10.35
CA TYR A 35 -14.19 1.64 11.62
C TYR A 35 -13.91 2.50 12.85
N HIS A 36 -13.41 3.73 12.69
CA HIS A 36 -12.97 4.62 13.78
C HIS A 36 -11.98 3.95 14.75
N GLN A 37 -11.22 2.98 14.25
CA GLN A 37 -10.33 2.13 15.03
C GLN A 37 -9.00 1.97 14.29
N SER A 38 -7.94 1.76 15.05
CA SER A 38 -6.65 1.37 14.47
C SER A 38 -6.72 -0.06 13.92
N TRP A 39 -5.89 -0.35 12.92
CA TRP A 39 -5.74 -1.70 12.36
C TRP A 39 -5.56 -2.77 13.45
N GLU A 40 -4.73 -2.49 14.46
CA GLU A 40 -4.47 -3.42 15.56
C GLU A 40 -5.74 -3.77 16.35
N THR A 41 -6.57 -2.76 16.61
CA THR A 41 -7.82 -2.93 17.35
C THR A 41 -8.83 -3.71 16.50
N PHE A 42 -8.91 -3.39 15.21
CA PHE A 42 -9.77 -4.09 14.27
C PHE A 42 -9.36 -5.56 14.08
N ASN A 43 -8.06 -5.84 13.99
CA ASN A 43 -7.53 -7.21 13.92
C ASN A 43 -7.93 -8.02 15.15
N ILE A 44 -7.78 -7.45 16.35
CA ILE A 44 -8.20 -8.11 17.60
C ILE A 44 -9.73 -8.32 17.63
N ASP A 45 -10.53 -7.35 17.18
CA ASP A 45 -12.00 -7.45 17.12
C ASP A 45 -12.46 -8.60 16.20
N ILE A 46 -11.79 -8.76 15.05
CA ILE A 46 -12.06 -9.85 14.10
C ILE A 46 -11.65 -11.20 14.67
N GLU A 47 -10.47 -11.31 15.29
CA GLU A 47 -9.97 -12.57 15.87
C GLU A 47 -10.76 -13.01 17.11
N THR A 48 -11.28 -12.06 17.90
CA THR A 48 -12.06 -12.34 19.11
C THR A 48 -13.57 -12.38 18.87
N SER A 49 -14.02 -12.02 17.66
CA SER A 49 -15.43 -12.05 17.29
C SER A 49 -15.98 -13.47 17.31
N VAL A 50 -16.98 -13.71 18.16
CA VAL A 50 -17.72 -14.97 18.21
C VAL A 50 -18.67 -15.12 17.02
N LYS A 51 -18.96 -14.01 16.32
CA LYS A 51 -19.90 -13.96 15.19
C LYS A 51 -19.15 -13.71 13.90
N GLU A 52 -19.16 -14.70 13.00
CA GLU A 52 -18.57 -14.56 11.68
C GLU A 52 -19.38 -13.57 10.84
N ASP A 53 -18.80 -12.40 10.59
CA ASP A 53 -19.35 -11.38 9.72
C ASP A 53 -18.50 -11.31 8.45
N PHE A 54 -18.97 -11.95 7.38
CA PHE A 54 -18.22 -12.09 6.13
C PHE A 54 -17.85 -10.74 5.51
N ALA A 55 -18.70 -9.71 5.66
CA ALA A 55 -18.40 -8.38 5.14
C ALA A 55 -17.21 -7.76 5.88
N ARG A 56 -17.17 -7.90 7.21
CA ARG A 56 -16.03 -7.44 8.02
C ARG A 56 -14.75 -8.23 7.73
N TRP A 57 -14.86 -9.52 7.45
CA TRP A 57 -13.72 -10.34 7.02
C TRP A 57 -13.18 -9.94 5.65
N ASP A 58 -14.06 -9.59 4.70
CA ASP A 58 -13.67 -9.08 3.39
C ASP A 58 -12.91 -7.74 3.53
N ASP A 59 -13.48 -6.82 4.33
CA ASP A 59 -12.85 -5.55 4.68
C ASP A 59 -11.49 -5.75 5.41
N TYR A 60 -11.38 -6.77 6.28
CA TYR A 60 -10.13 -7.15 6.95
C TYR A 60 -9.04 -7.61 5.98
N ILE A 61 -9.40 -8.47 5.03
CA ILE A 61 -8.46 -8.99 4.03
C ILE A 61 -8.00 -7.84 3.12
N GLU A 62 -8.92 -6.97 2.69
CA GLU A 62 -8.61 -5.82 1.86
C GLU A 62 -7.68 -4.83 2.59
N TRP A 63 -7.97 -4.49 3.85
CA TRP A 63 -7.12 -3.61 4.66
C TRP A 63 -5.71 -4.21 4.86
N LYS A 64 -5.62 -5.51 5.18
CA LYS A 64 -4.33 -6.22 5.31
C LYS A 64 -3.53 -6.19 4.01
N ALA A 65 -4.19 -6.37 2.88
CA ALA A 65 -3.55 -6.31 1.56
C ALA A 65 -3.00 -4.91 1.29
N TYR A 66 -3.76 -3.86 1.59
CA TYR A 66 -3.31 -2.48 1.43
C TYR A 66 -2.13 -2.13 2.35
N LEU A 67 -2.12 -2.62 3.60
CA LEU A 67 -0.98 -2.44 4.50
C LEU A 67 0.29 -3.03 3.90
N LYS A 68 0.22 -4.29 3.47
CA LYS A 68 1.35 -4.96 2.82
C LYS A 68 1.78 -4.25 1.54
N MET A 69 0.83 -3.85 0.70
CA MET A 69 1.12 -3.11 -0.53
C MET A 69 1.81 -1.77 -0.24
N SER A 70 1.44 -1.09 0.86
CA SER A 70 2.11 0.14 1.27
C SER A 70 3.56 -0.07 1.70
N GLU A 71 3.85 -1.18 2.39
CA GLU A 71 5.23 -1.57 2.76
C GLU A 71 6.06 -1.94 1.53
N GLU A 72 5.49 -2.73 0.62
CA GLU A 72 6.16 -3.13 -0.62
C GLU A 72 6.44 -1.92 -1.53
N LEU A 73 5.48 -1.00 -1.69
CA LEU A 73 5.68 0.24 -2.44
C LEU A 73 6.74 1.13 -1.78
N SER A 74 6.72 1.23 -0.45
CA SER A 74 7.74 1.99 0.28
C SER A 74 9.14 1.38 0.09
N ALA A 75 9.26 0.05 0.09
CA ALA A 75 10.51 -0.64 -0.20
C ALA A 75 10.98 -0.37 -1.63
N LYS A 76 10.09 -0.51 -2.62
CA LYS A 76 10.38 -0.21 -4.04
C LYS A 76 10.83 1.24 -4.25
N ILE A 77 10.16 2.21 -3.63
CA ILE A 77 10.55 3.63 -3.70
C ILE A 77 11.96 3.81 -3.13
N ASN A 78 12.30 3.10 -2.05
CA ASN A 78 13.62 3.16 -1.46
C ASN A 78 14.69 2.55 -2.38
N GLU A 79 14.41 1.39 -2.98
CA GLU A 79 15.31 0.75 -3.95
C GLU A 79 15.55 1.63 -5.19
N VAL A 80 14.48 2.23 -5.73
CA VAL A 80 14.57 3.20 -6.83
C VAL A 80 15.41 4.42 -6.41
N ARG A 81 15.23 4.93 -5.20
CA ARG A 81 16.02 6.06 -4.68
C ARG A 81 17.50 5.71 -4.51
N HIS A 82 17.82 4.46 -4.15
CA HIS A 82 19.19 3.99 -3.96
C HIS A 82 19.90 3.61 -5.28
N GLY A 83 19.23 3.69 -6.43
CA GLY A 83 19.87 3.36 -7.71
C GLY A 83 19.78 1.88 -8.11
N ASN A 84 19.16 1.04 -7.26
CA ASN A 84 18.97 -0.40 -7.48
C ASN A 84 17.64 -0.65 -8.20
N PHE A 85 17.54 -0.21 -9.44
CA PHE A 85 16.41 -0.53 -10.30
C PHE A 85 16.91 -1.26 -11.54
N GLU A 86 16.62 -2.55 -11.60
CA GLU A 86 16.80 -3.36 -12.81
C GLU A 86 15.63 -3.07 -13.75
N ILE A 87 15.98 -2.62 -14.96
CA ILE A 87 15.03 -2.50 -16.06
C ILE A 87 15.09 -3.86 -16.76
N ALA A 88 14.12 -4.73 -16.46
CA ALA A 88 13.99 -6.04 -17.11
C ALA A 88 13.47 -5.90 -18.54
#